data_AF-A0A529GGK3-F1
#
_entry.id   AF-A0A529GGK3-F1
#
_cell.length_a   1.000
_cell.length_b   1.000
_cell.length_c   1.000
_cell.angle_alpha   90.00
_cell.angle_beta   90.00
_cell.angle_gamma   90.00
#
_symmetry.space_group_name_H-M   'P 1'
#
loop_
_entity.id
_entity.type
_entity.pdbx_description
1 polymer ?
#
loop_
_entity_poly.entity_id
_entity_poly.type
_entity_poly.pdbx_seq_one_letter_code
_entity_poly.pdbx_strand_id
1 'polypeptide(L)'
;MSIEIAEEVNLSSPSAESDNEELNIDRFALSSFRHIADQDYISARLSHRARLFPQFLWQSQQCLEKYAKFLLLLHRVKARRIGHSLERAFALLDARLPFPIQLSDGTRRFVVYIDNIGRWRYLEGSQFVTGDELHRLDRAVWELRRYCQRRLARSPSGEATPAQRQPWLKEVADAEANRQAFRLSSGFIERILDDEKHPARSGLVWKNLCFG
;
A
#
# COMPACT_ATOMS: atom_id res chain seq x y z
N MET A 1 51.95 0.88 37.26
CA MET A 1 50.62 1.11 37.85
C MET A 1 49.93 2.09 36.92
N SER A 2 49.26 1.58 35.88
CA SER A 2 48.57 2.38 34.87
C SER A 2 47.14 1.88 34.83
N ILE A 3 46.21 2.73 35.22
CA ILE A 3 44.77 2.44 35.27
C ILE A 3 44.22 2.78 33.89
N GLU A 4 43.79 1.75 33.15
CA GLU A 4 42.96 1.92 31.96
C GLU A 4 41.54 2.34 32.40
N ILE A 5 41.11 3.51 31.93
CA ILE A 5 39.74 3.98 32.12
C ILE A 5 38.94 3.43 30.93
N ALA A 6 38.08 2.46 31.21
CA ALA A 6 37.11 1.97 30.24
C ALA A 6 36.07 3.07 29.96
N GLU A 7 35.97 3.52 28.70
CA GLU A 7 34.85 4.34 28.23
C GLU A 7 33.58 3.49 28.25
N GLU A 8 32.67 3.80 29.18
CA GLU A 8 31.30 3.30 29.18
C GLU A 8 30.58 3.79 27.91
N VAL A 9 30.30 2.86 27.01
CA VAL A 9 29.38 3.07 25.89
C VAL A 9 27.98 3.25 26.47
N ASN A 10 27.55 4.50 26.56
CA ASN A 10 26.20 4.88 26.97
C ASN A 10 25.18 4.42 25.91
N LEU A 11 24.67 3.19 26.06
CA LEU A 11 23.46 2.73 25.39
C LEU A 11 22.25 3.41 26.05
N SER A 12 22.01 4.67 25.69
CA SER A 12 20.80 5.37 26.09
C SER A 12 19.59 4.69 25.47
N SER A 13 18.73 4.10 26.30
CA SER A 13 17.39 3.64 25.94
C SER A 13 16.63 4.75 25.20
N PRO A 14 15.82 4.43 24.17
CA PRO A 14 15.05 5.45 23.45
C PRO A 14 14.14 6.23 24.42
N SER A 15 14.18 7.56 24.34
CA SER A 15 13.37 8.45 25.16
C SER A 15 11.90 8.42 24.70
N ALA A 16 10.96 8.67 25.63
CA ALA A 16 9.52 8.70 25.33
C ALA A 16 9.11 9.69 24.22
N GLU A 17 9.92 10.72 23.96
CA GLU A 17 9.73 11.65 22.85
C GLU A 17 9.98 11.00 21.48
N SER A 18 11.03 10.17 21.37
CA SER A 18 11.35 9.45 20.13
C SER A 18 10.27 8.40 19.76
N ASP A 19 9.69 7.75 20.78
CA ASP A 19 8.55 6.84 20.59
C ASP A 19 7.31 7.58 20.08
N ASN A 20 7.10 8.81 20.53
CA ASN A 20 5.99 9.65 20.07
C ASN A 20 6.19 10.11 18.61
N GLU A 21 7.42 10.44 18.20
CA GLU A 21 7.75 10.79 16.81
C GLU A 21 7.51 9.63 15.85
N GLU A 22 7.99 8.43 16.18
CA GLU A 22 7.80 7.22 15.38
C GLU A 22 6.31 6.89 15.19
N LEU A 23 5.52 7.03 16.25
CA LEU A 23 4.07 6.86 16.18
C LEU A 23 3.40 7.93 15.31
N ASN A 24 3.88 9.18 15.35
CA ASN A 24 3.36 10.25 14.51
C ASN A 24 3.67 10.00 13.01
N ILE A 25 4.85 9.48 12.69
CA ILE A 25 5.21 9.08 11.32
C ILE A 25 4.29 7.95 10.84
N ASP A 26 4.01 6.95 11.68
CA ASP A 26 3.10 5.86 11.33
C ASP A 26 1.67 6.37 11.09
N ARG A 27 1.17 7.27 11.94
CA ARG A 27 -0.14 7.91 11.77
C ARG A 27 -0.20 8.72 10.48
N PHE A 28 0.85 9.48 10.19
CA PHE A 28 0.98 10.24 8.95
C PHE A 28 0.97 9.32 7.73
N ALA A 29 1.69 8.19 7.78
CA ALA A 29 1.68 7.21 6.69
C ALA A 29 0.26 6.67 6.46
N LEU A 30 -0.44 6.29 7.52
CA LEU A 30 -1.81 5.79 7.45
C LEU A 30 -2.77 6.80 6.83
N SER A 31 -2.78 8.04 7.34
CA SER A 31 -3.71 9.08 6.89
C SER A 31 -3.38 9.62 5.50
N SER A 32 -2.11 9.88 5.20
CA SER A 32 -1.68 10.57 3.97
C SER A 32 -1.50 9.64 2.79
N PHE A 33 -1.22 8.36 3.05
CA PHE A 33 -1.00 7.39 1.98
C PHE A 33 -2.07 6.31 1.94
N ARG A 34 -2.21 5.46 2.97
CA ARG A 34 -3.14 4.31 2.89
C ARG A 34 -4.59 4.75 2.72
N HIS A 35 -5.07 5.70 3.52
CA HIS A 35 -6.45 6.18 3.41
C HIS A 35 -6.72 6.95 2.13
N ILE A 36 -5.74 7.69 1.61
CA ILE A 36 -5.88 8.38 0.33
C ILE A 36 -5.83 7.37 -0.83
N ALA A 37 -5.00 6.33 -0.75
CA ALA A 37 -4.96 5.25 -1.73
C ALA A 37 -6.30 4.49 -1.79
N ASP A 38 -6.92 4.21 -0.63
CA ASP A 38 -8.26 3.61 -0.57
C ASP A 38 -9.30 4.51 -1.26
N GLN A 39 -9.21 5.84 -1.10
CA GLN A 39 -10.09 6.80 -1.77
C GLN A 39 -9.83 6.90 -3.29
N ASP A 40 -8.57 6.90 -3.71
CA ASP A 40 -8.19 6.88 -5.13
C ASP A 40 -8.70 5.61 -5.82
N TYR A 41 -8.63 4.47 -5.14
CA TYR A 41 -9.17 3.21 -5.65
C TYR A 41 -10.68 3.29 -5.89
N ILE A 42 -11.43 3.73 -4.88
CA ILE A 42 -12.89 3.90 -4.98
C ILE A 42 -13.24 4.89 -6.11
N SER A 43 -12.50 6.00 -6.19
CA SER A 43 -12.69 7.01 -7.23
C SER A 43 -12.41 6.45 -8.62
N ALA A 44 -11.35 5.66 -8.78
CA ALA A 44 -11.04 4.97 -10.03
C ALA A 44 -12.19 4.07 -10.45
N ARG A 45 -12.75 3.27 -9.53
CA ARG A 45 -13.90 2.39 -9.81
C ARG A 45 -15.13 3.18 -10.23
N LEU A 46 -15.42 4.31 -9.59
CA LEU A 46 -16.52 5.20 -9.95
C LEU A 46 -16.31 5.81 -11.35
N SER A 47 -15.11 6.30 -11.64
CA SER A 47 -14.72 6.80 -12.97
C SER A 47 -14.87 5.72 -14.05
N HIS A 48 -14.43 4.49 -13.77
CA HIS A 48 -14.57 3.37 -14.70
C HIS A 48 -16.06 3.07 -14.97
N ARG A 49 -16.89 3.00 -13.94
CA ARG A 49 -18.33 2.78 -14.08
C ARG A 49 -19.00 3.89 -14.90
N ALA A 50 -18.53 5.13 -14.76
CA ALA A 50 -18.97 6.28 -15.55
C ALA A 50 -18.31 6.37 -16.94
N ARG A 51 -17.45 5.41 -17.32
CA ARG A 51 -16.68 5.41 -18.59
C ARG A 51 -15.72 6.60 -18.75
N LEU A 52 -15.30 7.21 -17.65
CA LEU A 52 -14.29 8.28 -17.62
C LEU A 52 -12.89 7.66 -17.58
N PHE A 53 -12.51 6.96 -18.65
CA PHE A 53 -11.31 6.12 -18.67
C PHE A 53 -9.99 6.85 -18.34
N PRO A 54 -9.72 8.07 -18.83
CA PRO A 54 -8.51 8.80 -18.43
C PRO A 54 -8.44 9.04 -16.92
N GLN A 55 -9.58 9.35 -16.28
CA GLN A 55 -9.68 9.55 -14.84
C GLN A 55 -9.49 8.25 -14.08
N PHE A 56 -10.11 7.16 -14.55
CA PHE A 56 -9.90 5.82 -14.01
C PHE A 56 -8.42 5.43 -14.01
N LEU A 57 -7.73 5.60 -15.14
CA LEU A 57 -6.32 5.22 -15.29
C LEU A 57 -5.41 6.08 -14.40
N TRP A 58 -5.66 7.38 -14.34
CA TRP A 58 -4.91 8.29 -13.48
C TRP A 58 -5.09 7.95 -11.99
N GLN A 59 -6.33 7.77 -11.55
CA GLN A 59 -6.64 7.42 -10.17
C GLN A 59 -6.08 6.03 -9.81
N SER A 60 -6.05 5.10 -10.75
CA SER A 60 -5.38 3.79 -10.60
C SER A 60 -3.89 3.94 -10.32
N GLN A 61 -3.19 4.80 -11.08
CA GLN A 61 -1.77 5.07 -10.84
C GLN A 61 -1.54 5.68 -9.46
N GLN A 62 -2.34 6.71 -9.13
CA GLN A 62 -2.26 7.40 -7.86
C GLN A 62 -2.51 6.48 -6.66
N CYS A 63 -3.47 5.58 -6.78
CA CYS A 63 -3.78 4.56 -5.78
C CYS A 63 -2.57 3.65 -5.50
N LEU A 64 -2.02 3.02 -6.54
CA LEU A 64 -0.89 2.08 -6.41
C LEU A 64 0.38 2.79 -5.91
N GLU A 65 0.62 4.02 -6.37
CA GLU A 65 1.74 4.85 -5.93
C GLU A 65 1.67 5.12 -4.42
N LYS A 66 0.48 5.47 -3.92
CA LYS A 66 0.30 5.78 -2.50
C LYS A 66 0.41 4.53 -1.63
N TYR A 67 -0.08 3.36 -2.04
CA TYR A 67 0.19 2.13 -1.30
C TYR A 67 1.69 1.80 -1.25
N ALA A 68 2.41 1.97 -2.35
CA ALA A 68 3.86 1.76 -2.35
C ALA A 68 4.58 2.74 -1.41
N LYS A 69 4.21 4.03 -1.46
CA LYS A 69 4.75 5.05 -0.54
C LYS A 69 4.42 4.78 0.92
N PHE A 70 3.22 4.27 1.21
CA PHE A 70 2.84 3.82 2.55
C PHE A 70 3.83 2.77 3.06
N LEU A 71 4.06 1.70 2.28
CA LEU A 71 4.96 0.61 2.66
C LEU A 71 6.40 1.10 2.86
N LEU A 72 6.93 1.89 1.92
CA LEU A 72 8.27 2.46 2.02
C LEU A 72 8.44 3.31 3.28
N LEU A 73 7.49 4.22 3.56
CA LEU A 73 7.57 5.09 4.73
C LEU A 73 7.46 4.31 6.04
N LEU A 74 6.53 3.34 6.10
CA LEU A 74 6.31 2.54 7.29
C LEU A 74 7.56 1.71 7.66
N HIS A 75 8.30 1.24 6.66
CA HIS A 75 9.59 0.55 6.83
C HIS A 75 10.81 1.49 6.86
N ARG A 76 10.60 2.81 6.96
CA ARG A 76 11.67 3.84 7.01
C ARG A 76 12.64 3.78 5.83
N VAL A 77 12.19 3.28 4.68
CA VAL A 77 12.96 3.21 3.44
C VAL A 77 13.00 4.59 2.78
N LYS A 78 14.20 5.15 2.64
CA LYS A 78 14.40 6.46 1.99
C LYS A 78 14.09 6.38 0.49
N ALA A 79 13.12 7.18 0.04
CA ALA A 79 12.53 7.14 -1.31
C ALA A 79 12.72 8.44 -2.13
N ARG A 80 13.83 9.16 -1.94
CA ARG A 80 14.01 10.54 -2.43
C ARG A 80 13.99 10.74 -3.97
N ARG A 81 14.08 9.67 -4.78
CA ARG A 81 14.23 9.76 -6.25
C ARG A 81 13.25 8.89 -7.05
N ILE A 82 12.20 8.37 -6.41
CA ILE A 82 11.21 7.51 -7.08
C ILE A 82 10.28 8.34 -7.97
N GLY A 83 9.96 9.57 -7.57
CA GLY A 83 9.01 10.43 -8.27
C GLY A 83 7.62 9.78 -8.31
N HIS A 84 7.04 9.72 -9.51
CA HIS A 84 5.74 9.09 -9.80
C HIS A 84 5.87 7.75 -10.56
N SER A 85 7.06 7.16 -10.62
CA SER A 85 7.25 5.87 -11.30
C SER A 85 6.88 4.73 -10.37
N LEU A 86 5.82 4.00 -10.74
CA LEU A 86 5.42 2.77 -10.06
C LEU A 86 6.49 1.69 -10.21
N GLU A 87 7.11 1.56 -11.39
CA GLU A 87 8.15 0.55 -11.60
C GLU A 87 9.30 0.71 -10.61
N ARG A 88 9.80 1.94 -10.44
CA ARG A 88 10.84 2.25 -9.46
C ARG A 88 10.37 2.04 -8.02
N ALA A 89 9.11 2.36 -7.73
CA ALA A 89 8.56 2.18 -6.39
C ALA A 89 8.52 0.69 -6.03
N PHE A 90 8.00 -0.16 -6.91
CA PHE A 90 7.86 -1.60 -6.68
C PHE A 90 9.21 -2.32 -6.70
N ALA A 91 10.15 -1.92 -7.56
CA ALA A 91 11.52 -2.42 -7.52
C ALA A 91 12.20 -2.10 -6.17
N LEU A 92 11.95 -0.89 -5.63
CA LEU A 92 12.48 -0.54 -4.31
C LEU A 92 11.80 -1.34 -3.19
N LEU A 93 10.50 -1.63 -3.31
CA LEU A 93 9.81 -2.50 -2.35
C LEU A 93 10.46 -3.89 -2.33
N ASP A 94 10.61 -4.52 -3.51
CA ASP A 94 11.22 -5.84 -3.67
C ASP A 94 12.65 -5.87 -3.11
N ALA A 95 13.41 -4.79 -3.26
CA ALA A 95 14.81 -4.71 -2.83
C ALA A 95 15.01 -4.37 -1.35
N ARG A 96 14.05 -3.71 -0.70
CA ARG A 96 14.28 -3.08 0.63
C ARG A 96 13.37 -3.56 1.73
N LEU A 97 12.21 -4.15 1.42
CA LEU A 97 11.36 -4.70 2.48
C LEU A 97 12.01 -5.95 3.06
N PRO A 98 11.80 -6.20 4.37
CA PRO A 98 12.40 -7.36 5.03
C PRO A 98 11.62 -8.67 4.76
N PHE A 99 10.72 -8.66 3.77
CA PHE A 99 9.94 -9.78 3.28
C PHE A 99 9.48 -9.50 1.84
N PRO A 100 9.26 -10.55 1.02
CA PRO A 100 8.75 -10.38 -0.33
C PRO A 100 7.25 -10.02 -0.33
N ILE A 101 6.85 -9.09 -1.20
CA ILE A 101 5.44 -8.85 -1.52
C ILE A 101 5.04 -9.82 -2.64
N GLN A 102 4.07 -10.69 -2.36
CA GLN A 102 3.59 -11.68 -3.33
C GLN A 102 2.54 -11.05 -4.23
N LEU A 103 2.99 -10.61 -5.41
CA LEU A 103 2.15 -10.11 -6.49
C LEU A 103 2.12 -11.12 -7.62
N SER A 104 0.94 -11.35 -8.21
CA SER A 104 0.82 -12.17 -9.40
C SER A 104 1.47 -11.50 -10.61
N ASP A 105 1.83 -12.29 -11.63
CA ASP A 105 2.34 -11.75 -12.89
C ASP A 105 1.33 -10.81 -13.56
N GLY A 106 0.02 -11.08 -13.38
CA GLY A 106 -1.05 -10.21 -13.84
C GLY A 106 -0.97 -8.82 -13.22
N THR A 107 -0.81 -8.76 -11.89
CA THR A 107 -0.60 -7.49 -11.18
C THR A 107 0.69 -6.81 -11.61
N ARG A 108 1.82 -7.52 -11.70
CA ARG A 108 3.10 -6.91 -12.14
C ARG A 108 2.99 -6.30 -13.53
N ARG A 109 2.37 -7.01 -14.49
CA ARG A 109 2.09 -6.45 -15.83
C ARG A 109 1.15 -5.25 -15.78
N PHE A 110 0.13 -5.28 -14.92
CA PHE A 110 -0.79 -4.17 -14.75
C PHE A 110 -0.10 -2.91 -14.19
N VAL A 111 0.82 -3.06 -13.23
CA VAL A 111 1.63 -1.95 -12.70
C VAL A 111 2.42 -1.29 -13.83
N VAL A 112 3.11 -2.07 -14.66
CA VAL A 112 3.88 -1.56 -15.82
C VAL A 112 2.96 -0.83 -16.82
N TYR A 113 1.79 -1.42 -17.11
CA TYR A 113 0.78 -0.81 -17.98
C TYR A 113 0.32 0.56 -17.47
N ILE A 114 -0.04 0.65 -16.19
CA ILE A 114 -0.49 1.90 -15.57
C ILE A 114 0.64 2.95 -15.51
N ASP A 115 1.87 2.55 -15.20
CA ASP A 115 3.03 3.47 -15.16
C ASP A 115 3.31 4.09 -16.54
N ASN A 116 3.09 3.32 -17.61
CA ASN A 116 3.22 3.80 -18.99
C ASN A 116 2.12 4.77 -19.38
N ILE A 117 0.87 4.50 -18.98
CA ILE A 117 -0.27 5.35 -19.32
C ILE A 117 -0.21 6.72 -18.64
N GLY A 118 0.28 6.77 -17.41
CA GLY A 118 0.44 8.00 -16.64
C GLY A 118 1.24 9.11 -17.33
N ARG A 119 2.12 8.72 -18.27
CA ARG A 119 2.92 9.62 -19.09
C ARG A 119 2.10 10.33 -20.17
N TRP A 120 1.03 9.71 -20.65
CA TRP A 120 0.21 10.19 -21.77
C TRP A 120 -1.03 10.96 -21.31
N ARG A 121 -0.99 11.55 -20.11
CA ARG A 121 -2.13 12.25 -19.48
C ARG A 121 -2.73 13.37 -20.33
N TYR A 122 -1.92 13.98 -21.20
CA TYR A 122 -2.35 15.03 -22.12
C TYR A 122 -2.70 14.50 -23.51
N LEU A 123 -2.96 13.18 -23.63
CA LEU A 123 -3.31 12.49 -24.88
C LEU A 123 -2.27 12.66 -25.99
N GLU A 124 -1.01 12.89 -25.61
CA GLU A 124 0.14 12.93 -26.52
C GLU A 124 0.43 11.55 -27.16
N GLY A 125 -0.27 10.51 -26.69
CA GLY A 125 -0.29 9.16 -27.24
C GLY A 125 -1.69 8.53 -27.10
N SER A 126 -2.00 7.57 -27.96
CA SER A 126 -3.31 6.91 -27.96
C SER A 126 -3.47 6.02 -26.71
N GLN A 127 -4.58 6.20 -25.98
CA GLN A 127 -4.96 5.38 -24.83
C GLN A 127 -6.10 4.46 -25.24
N PHE A 128 -5.94 3.14 -25.05
CA PHE A 128 -6.99 2.17 -25.30
C PHE A 128 -7.23 1.32 -24.05
N VAL A 129 -8.50 1.11 -23.72
CA VAL A 129 -8.96 0.24 -22.63
C VAL A 129 -9.52 -1.01 -23.27
N THR A 130 -8.98 -2.17 -22.90
CA THR A 130 -9.29 -3.49 -23.45
C THR A 130 -10.47 -4.18 -22.75
N GLY A 131 -10.87 -3.67 -21.59
CA GLY A 131 -12.13 -3.99 -20.91
C GLY A 131 -11.97 -4.74 -19.57
N ASP A 132 -10.80 -5.28 -19.26
CA ASP A 132 -10.53 -6.03 -18.03
C ASP A 132 -9.72 -5.24 -16.99
N GLU A 133 -9.37 -3.99 -17.27
CA GLU A 133 -8.53 -3.14 -16.43
C GLU A 133 -9.12 -2.92 -15.04
N LEU A 134 -10.45 -2.85 -14.91
CA LEU A 134 -11.11 -2.77 -13.60
C LEU A 134 -10.79 -3.98 -12.74
N HIS A 135 -10.86 -5.19 -13.30
CA HIS A 135 -10.56 -6.42 -12.58
C HIS A 135 -9.08 -6.54 -12.25
N ARG A 136 -8.21 -6.07 -13.16
CA ARG A 136 -6.76 -5.99 -12.89
C ARG A 136 -6.44 -5.00 -11.77
N LEU A 137 -7.13 -3.86 -11.72
CA LEU A 137 -7.02 -2.91 -10.61
C LEU A 137 -7.48 -3.54 -9.30
N ASP A 138 -8.66 -4.16 -9.28
CA ASP A 138 -9.21 -4.82 -8.08
C ASP A 138 -8.21 -5.83 -7.52
N ARG A 139 -7.64 -6.65 -8.41
CA ARG A 139 -6.62 -7.64 -8.05
C ARG A 139 -5.35 -6.99 -7.52
N ALA A 140 -4.82 -5.99 -8.22
CA ALA A 140 -3.58 -5.30 -7.84
C ALA A 140 -3.72 -4.59 -6.48
N VAL A 141 -4.84 -3.89 -6.28
CA VAL A 141 -5.16 -3.23 -5.01
C VAL A 141 -5.29 -4.26 -3.91
N TRP A 142 -6.04 -5.34 -4.12
CA TRP A 142 -6.20 -6.37 -3.10
C TRP A 142 -4.85 -7.04 -2.75
N GLU A 143 -4.06 -7.45 -3.74
CA GLU A 143 -2.76 -8.10 -3.48
C GLU A 143 -1.82 -7.20 -2.70
N LEU A 144 -1.69 -5.93 -3.10
CA LEU A 144 -0.79 -4.97 -2.45
C LEU A 144 -1.29 -4.52 -1.08
N ARG A 145 -2.59 -4.22 -0.98
CA ARG A 145 -3.21 -3.63 0.22
C ARG A 145 -3.14 -4.57 1.42
N ARG A 146 -3.16 -5.90 1.22
CA ARG A 146 -2.96 -6.87 2.32
C ARG A 146 -1.66 -6.65 3.09
N TYR A 147 -0.63 -6.10 2.45
CA TYR A 147 0.65 -5.78 3.11
C TYR A 147 0.65 -4.41 3.78
N CYS A 148 -0.36 -3.55 3.55
CA CYS A 148 -0.45 -2.20 4.10
C CYS A 148 -0.92 -2.18 5.57
N GLN A 149 -0.20 -2.93 6.43
CA GLN A 149 -0.50 -3.11 7.84
C GLN A 149 0.63 -2.57 8.69
N ARG A 150 0.29 -1.73 9.68
CA ARG A 150 1.29 -1.19 10.63
C ARG A 150 2.10 -2.31 11.29
N ARG A 151 1.43 -3.40 11.71
CA ARG A 151 2.06 -4.53 12.41
C ARG A 151 3.18 -5.18 11.62
N LEU A 152 3.09 -5.24 10.29
CA LEU A 152 4.14 -5.84 9.46
C LEU A 152 5.47 -5.07 9.50
N ALA A 153 5.46 -3.79 9.89
CA ALA A 153 6.69 -3.00 10.01
C ALA A 153 7.03 -2.68 11.46
N ARG A 154 6.02 -2.45 12.33
CA ARG A 154 6.19 -1.87 13.66
C ARG A 154 5.43 -2.66 14.72
N SER A 155 6.12 -2.98 15.81
CA SER A 155 5.55 -3.47 17.06
C SER A 155 5.36 -2.28 18.04
N PRO A 156 4.74 -2.50 19.22
CA PRO A 156 4.75 -1.48 20.28
C PRO A 156 6.16 -1.11 20.77
N SER A 157 7.14 -2.00 20.59
CA SER A 157 8.52 -1.82 21.05
C SER A 157 9.50 -1.41 19.93
N GLY A 158 9.00 -0.95 18.77
CA GLY A 158 9.83 -0.49 17.65
C GLY A 158 9.60 -1.25 16.35
N GLU A 159 10.67 -1.60 15.64
CA GLU A 159 10.57 -2.39 14.41
C GLU A 159 10.08 -3.82 14.72
N ALA A 160 9.20 -4.35 13.88
CA ALA A 160 8.74 -5.72 14.01
C ALA A 160 9.86 -6.72 13.69
N THR A 161 10.12 -7.66 14.59
CA THR A 161 11.12 -8.72 14.38
C THR A 161 10.62 -9.75 13.36
N PRO A 162 11.53 -10.53 12.74
CA PRO A 162 11.12 -11.63 11.85
C PRO A 162 10.17 -12.63 12.52
N ALA A 163 10.39 -12.96 13.80
CA ALA A 163 9.53 -13.86 14.56
C ALA A 163 8.10 -13.32 14.75
N GLN A 164 7.97 -11.99 14.96
CA GLN A 164 6.66 -11.33 15.03
C GLN A 164 5.98 -11.29 13.67
N ARG A 165 6.73 -11.01 12.59
CA ARG A 165 6.19 -10.88 11.22
C ARG A 165 5.69 -12.20 10.64
N GLN A 166 6.37 -13.31 10.93
CA GLN A 166 6.09 -14.60 10.30
C GLN A 166 4.60 -15.03 10.36
N PRO A 167 3.92 -15.02 11.54
CA PRO A 167 2.50 -15.37 11.59
C PRO A 167 1.61 -14.38 10.82
N TRP A 168 1.93 -13.09 10.82
CA TRP A 168 1.15 -12.08 10.08
C TRP A 168 1.32 -12.21 8.57
N LEU A 169 2.54 -12.53 8.11
CA LEU A 169 2.80 -12.80 6.69
C LEU A 169 2.09 -14.08 6.23
N LYS A 170 2.01 -15.10 7.11
CA LYS A 170 1.22 -16.29 6.85
C LYS A 170 -0.27 -15.96 6.71
N GLU A 171 -0.84 -15.17 7.62
CA GLU A 171 -2.23 -14.68 7.53
C GLU A 171 -2.47 -13.92 6.23
N VAL A 172 -1.53 -13.04 5.83
CA VAL A 172 -1.59 -12.34 4.54
C VAL A 172 -1.61 -13.31 3.38
N ALA A 173 -0.74 -14.33 3.37
CA ALA A 173 -0.69 -15.31 2.30
C ALA A 173 -1.98 -16.15 2.22
N ASP A 174 -2.43 -16.68 3.36
CA ASP A 174 -3.60 -17.56 3.48
C ASP A 174 -4.91 -16.84 3.06
N ALA A 175 -4.95 -15.51 3.13
CA ALA A 175 -6.07 -14.68 2.66
C ALA A 175 -6.42 -14.87 1.18
N GLU A 176 -5.52 -15.41 0.36
CA GLU A 176 -5.80 -15.74 -1.05
C GLU A 176 -6.94 -16.75 -1.21
N ALA A 177 -7.12 -17.66 -0.24
CA ALA A 177 -8.18 -18.66 -0.28
C ALA A 177 -9.58 -18.04 -0.24
N ASN A 178 -9.75 -16.88 0.42
CA ASN A 178 -11.00 -16.15 0.45
C ASN A 178 -10.75 -14.64 0.52
N ARG A 179 -10.69 -14.02 -0.66
CA ARG A 179 -10.34 -12.61 -0.83
C ARG A 179 -11.33 -11.66 -0.17
N GLN A 180 -12.63 -11.94 -0.31
CA GLN A 180 -13.71 -11.10 0.20
C GLN A 180 -13.78 -11.13 1.73
N ALA A 181 -13.34 -12.23 2.36
CA ALA A 181 -13.28 -12.33 3.81
C ALA A 181 -12.07 -11.59 4.43
N PHE A 182 -11.06 -11.23 3.63
CA PHE A 182 -9.89 -10.54 4.15
C PHE A 182 -10.21 -9.09 4.49
N ARG A 183 -9.83 -8.66 5.70
CA ARG A 183 -10.11 -7.32 6.21
C ARG A 183 -8.90 -6.76 6.94
N LEU A 184 -8.61 -5.48 6.70
CA LEU A 184 -7.65 -4.73 7.50
C LEU A 184 -8.31 -4.15 8.75
N SER A 185 -7.62 -4.23 9.89
CA SER A 185 -8.00 -3.47 11.08
C SER A 185 -7.99 -1.97 10.77
N SER A 186 -9.09 -1.28 11.11
CA SER A 186 -9.28 0.17 10.93
C SER A 186 -9.03 0.69 9.50
N GLY A 187 -9.31 -0.12 8.48
CA GLY A 187 -9.20 0.31 7.08
C GLY A 187 -10.40 1.13 6.59
N PHE A 188 -10.17 2.00 5.59
CA PHE A 188 -11.22 2.86 5.05
C PHE A 188 -12.20 2.08 4.17
N ILE A 189 -11.70 1.13 3.36
CA ILE A 189 -12.54 0.21 2.57
C ILE A 189 -13.49 -0.57 3.47
N GLU A 190 -13.00 -1.14 4.57
CA GLU A 190 -13.79 -1.93 5.52
C GLU A 190 -14.95 -1.11 6.12
N ARG A 191 -14.68 0.14 6.50
CA ARG A 191 -15.73 1.06 6.99
C ARG A 191 -16.83 1.29 5.96
N ILE A 192 -16.48 1.38 4.68
CA ILE A 192 -17.45 1.55 3.59
C ILE A 192 -18.21 0.26 3.31
N LEU A 193 -17.57 -0.89 3.44
CA LEU A 193 -18.24 -2.19 3.27
C LEU A 193 -19.28 -2.43 4.37
N ASP A 194 -18.97 -2.04 5.61
CA ASP A 194 -19.83 -2.19 6.79
C ASP A 194 -21.04 -1.24 6.80
N ASP A 195 -20.90 -0.04 6.23
CA ASP A 195 -22.00 0.92 6.11
C ASP A 195 -22.72 0.78 4.77
N GLU A 196 -23.81 0.01 4.77
CA GLU A 196 -24.64 -0.23 3.57
C GLU A 196 -25.16 1.05 2.90
N LYS A 197 -25.30 2.14 3.66
CA LYS A 197 -25.80 3.43 3.18
C LYS A 197 -24.68 4.35 2.70
N HIS A 198 -23.42 3.96 2.86
CA HIS A 198 -22.31 4.79 2.45
C HIS A 198 -22.34 5.04 0.94
N PRO A 199 -22.28 6.29 0.47
CA PRO A 199 -22.48 6.63 -0.95
C PRO A 199 -21.47 5.94 -1.88
N ALA A 200 -20.23 5.76 -1.40
CA ALA A 200 -19.19 5.07 -2.15
C ALA A 200 -19.34 3.54 -2.24
N ARG A 201 -20.16 2.91 -1.38
CA ARG A 201 -20.24 1.45 -1.28
C ARG A 201 -20.70 0.83 -2.60
N SER A 202 -21.67 1.45 -3.26
CA SER A 202 -22.19 0.97 -4.55
C SER A 202 -21.11 0.93 -5.65
N GLY A 203 -20.13 1.85 -5.63
CA GLY A 203 -18.98 1.82 -6.54
C GLY A 203 -17.95 0.77 -6.15
N LEU A 204 -17.77 0.57 -4.84
CA LEU A 204 -16.82 -0.40 -4.31
C LEU A 204 -17.22 -1.86 -4.63
N VAL A 205 -18.47 -2.26 -4.39
CA VAL A 205 -18.91 -3.67 -4.53
C VAL A 205 -19.31 -4.07 -5.96
N TRP A 206 -19.61 -3.10 -6.84
CA TRP A 206 -20.12 -3.39 -8.18
C TRP A 206 -19.13 -4.19 -9.05
N LYS A 207 -19.41 -5.46 -9.34
CA LYS A 207 -18.51 -6.38 -10.09
C LYS A 207 -17.13 -6.57 -9.44
N ASN A 208 -17.03 -6.43 -8.13
CA ASN A 208 -15.78 -6.61 -7.42
C ASN A 208 -15.63 -8.05 -6.93
N LEU A 209 -14.56 -8.73 -7.36
CA LEU A 209 -14.28 -10.11 -6.94
C LEU A 209 -13.40 -10.19 -5.69
N CYS A 210 -12.80 -9.06 -5.28
CA CYS A 210 -11.85 -9.01 -4.17
C CYS A 210 -12.43 -8.38 -2.90
N PHE A 211 -13.42 -7.50 -3.04
CA PHE A 211 -14.07 -6.79 -1.93
C PHE A 211 -15.58 -6.96 -2.07
N GLY A 212 -16.26 -7.47 -1.04
CA GLY A 212 -17.68 -7.80 -1.05
C GLY A 212 -18.32 -7.57 0.31
#